data_AF-A0A0F8XDQ5-F1
#
_entry.id   AF-A0A0F8XDQ5-F1
#
_cell.length_a   1.000
_cell.length_b   1.000
_cell.length_c   1.000
_cell.angle_alpha   90.00
_cell.angle_beta   90.00
_cell.angle_gamma   90.00
#
_symmetry.space_group_name_H-M   'P 1'
#
loop_
_entity.id
_entity.type
_entity.pdbx_description
1 polymer ?
#
loop_
_entity_poly.entity_id
_entity_poly.type
_entity_poly.pdbx_seq_one_letter_code
_entity_poly.pdbx_strand_id
1 'polypeptide(L)' 'MAMNGNTLGDAIKSAVDGLGDPTDRTALFRAIGNAITDHIANNAAVAVTVASVTLVTAGVASSGPGTGSGTIT' A
#
# COMPACT_ATOMS: atom_id res chain seq x y z
N MET A 1 -13.57 -7.99 -4.01
CA MET A 1 -12.69 -9.12 -4.35
C MET A 1 -11.39 -8.91 -3.59
N ALA A 2 -11.01 -9.80 -2.67
CA ALA A 2 -9.71 -9.68 -2.01
C ALA A 2 -8.60 -9.87 -3.05
N MET A 3 -7.65 -8.95 -3.10
CA MET A 3 -6.59 -8.96 -4.09
C MET A 3 -5.65 -10.16 -3.84
N ASN A 4 -5.36 -10.94 -4.87
CA ASN A 4 -4.59 -12.18 -4.78
C ASN A 4 -3.34 -12.13 -5.68
N GLY A 5 -2.45 -13.12 -5.54
CA GLY A 5 -1.17 -13.15 -6.26
C GLY A 5 -1.27 -13.09 -7.79
N ASN A 6 -2.41 -13.44 -8.39
CA ASN A 6 -2.57 -13.38 -9.84
C ASN A 6 -2.63 -11.94 -10.34
N THR A 7 -3.37 -11.06 -9.66
CA THR A 7 -3.46 -9.64 -10.03
C THR A 7 -2.10 -8.94 -9.93
N LEU A 8 -1.31 -9.28 -8.90
CA LEU A 8 0.06 -8.77 -8.79
C LEU A 8 0.97 -9.33 -9.90
N GLY A 9 0.85 -10.62 -10.20
CA GLY A 9 1.60 -11.28 -11.28
C GLY A 9 1.35 -10.63 -12.65
N ASP A 10 0.10 -10.32 -12.97
CA ASP A 10 -0.27 -9.65 -14.23
C ASP A 10 0.32 -8.23 -14.32
N ALA A 11 0.31 -7.48 -13.22
CA ALA A 11 0.91 -6.15 -13.17
C ALA A 11 2.43 -6.19 -13.35
N ILE A 12 3.11 -7.14 -12.69
CA ILE A 12 4.55 -7.37 -12.85
C ILE A 12 4.87 -7.75 -14.30
N LYS A 13 4.10 -8.66 -14.90
CA LYS A 13 4.27 -9.06 -16.29
C LYS A 13 4.14 -7.86 -17.22
N SER A 14 3.12 -7.03 -17.04
CA SER A 14 2.94 -5.81 -17.85
C SER A 14 4.10 -4.82 -17.70
N ALA A 15 4.65 -4.67 -16.49
CA ALA A 15 5.79 -3.79 -16.24
C ALA A 15 7.07 -4.30 -16.93
N VAL A 16 7.27 -5.61 -16.92
CA VAL A 16 8.39 -6.27 -17.61
C VAL A 16 8.23 -6.21 -19.13
N ASP A 17 7.04 -6.46 -19.66
CA ASP A 17 6.76 -6.40 -21.11
C ASP A 17 6.94 -4.98 -21.67
N GLY A 18 6.78 -3.94 -20.83
CA GLY A 18 7.05 -2.55 -21.20
C GLY A 18 8.54 -2.19 -21.29
N LEU A 19 9.44 -3.08 -20.90
CA LEU A 19 10.88 -2.88 -21.03
C LEU A 19 11.30 -3.11 -22.48
N GLY A 20 12.02 -2.14 -23.05
CA GLY A 20 12.50 -2.23 -24.43
C GLY A 20 13.62 -3.27 -24.63
N ASP A 21 14.50 -3.43 -23.64
CA ASP A 21 15.60 -4.41 -23.66
C ASP A 21 15.38 -5.49 -22.59
N PRO A 22 15.06 -6.74 -23.00
CA PRO A 22 14.86 -7.85 -22.07
C PRO A 22 16.15 -8.45 -21.52
N THR A 23 17.33 -7.98 -21.94
CA THR A 23 18.63 -8.47 -21.44
C THR A 23 19.19 -7.63 -20.29
N ASP A 24 18.69 -6.41 -20.10
CA ASP A 24 19.04 -5.58 -18.96
C ASP A 24 18.38 -6.11 -17.68
N ARG A 25 19.11 -7.00 -17.01
CA ARG A 25 18.70 -7.59 -15.73
C ARG A 25 18.45 -6.52 -14.67
N THR A 26 19.15 -5.39 -14.69
CA THR A 26 18.95 -4.31 -13.71
C THR A 26 17.61 -3.63 -13.94
N ALA A 27 17.27 -3.33 -15.20
CA ALA A 27 15.98 -2.76 -15.56
C ALA A 27 14.82 -3.71 -15.22
N LEU A 28 14.97 -5.01 -15.47
CA LEU A 28 14.01 -6.04 -15.10
C LEU A 28 13.71 -6.07 -13.60
N PHE A 29 14.75 -6.17 -12.77
CA PHE A 29 14.56 -6.20 -11.31
C PHE A 29 13.98 -4.89 -10.78
N ARG A 30 14.32 -3.75 -11.37
CA ARG A 30 13.71 -2.45 -11.01
C ARG A 30 12.24 -2.38 -11.39
N ALA A 31 11.85 -2.85 -12.57
CA ALA A 31 10.45 -2.87 -12.99
C ALA A 31 9.60 -3.76 -12.07
N ILE A 32 10.11 -4.94 -11.70
CA ILE A 32 9.45 -5.84 -10.74
C ILE A 32 9.30 -5.16 -9.38
N GLY A 33 10.38 -4.56 -8.85
CA GLY A 33 10.36 -3.87 -7.56
C GLY A 33 9.38 -2.69 -7.54
N ASN A 34 9.39 -1.86 -8.57
CA ASN A 34 8.46 -0.72 -8.70
C ASN A 34 7.01 -1.19 -8.78
N ALA A 35 6.71 -2.23 -9.56
CA ALA A 35 5.35 -2.76 -9.66
C ALA A 35 4.83 -3.29 -8.30
N ILE A 36 5.70 -3.90 -7.49
CA ILE A 36 5.34 -4.33 -6.13
C ILE A 36 5.11 -3.11 -5.22
N THR A 37 5.99 -2.11 -5.24
CA THR A 37 5.84 -0.91 -4.41
C THR A 37 4.58 -0.12 -4.78
N ASP A 38 4.34 0.12 -6.07
CA ASP A 38 3.13 0.80 -6.55
C ASP A 38 1.88 0.02 -6.15
N HIS A 39 1.92 -1.30 -6.22
CA HIS A 39 0.82 -2.13 -5.78
C HIS A 39 0.54 -1.99 -4.28
N ILE A 40 1.58 -2.03 -3.44
CA ILE A 40 1.46 -1.82 -2.00
C ILE A 40 0.96 -0.41 -1.71
N ALA A 41 1.55 0.63 -2.28
CA ALA A 41 1.17 2.01 -2.01
C ALA A 41 -0.31 2.29 -2.35
N ASN A 42 -0.78 1.75 -3.48
CA ASN A 42 -2.15 2.00 -3.94
C ASN A 42 -3.21 1.15 -3.24
N ASN A 43 -2.85 0.02 -2.61
CA ASN A 43 -3.82 -0.95 -2.11
C ASN A 43 -3.62 -1.39 -0.66
N ALA A 44 -2.46 -1.11 -0.05
CA ALA A 44 -2.21 -1.42 1.35
C ALA A 44 -2.99 -0.42 2.22
N ALA A 45 -4.13 -0.87 2.73
CA ALA A 45 -4.88 -0.16 3.74
C ALA A 45 -4.36 -0.55 5.13
N VAL A 46 -3.77 0.41 5.85
CA VAL A 46 -3.46 0.24 7.26
C VAL A 46 -4.61 0.81 8.08
N ALA A 47 -5.39 -0.07 8.71
CA ALA A 47 -6.44 0.31 9.64
C ALA A 47 -5.88 0.38 11.07
N VAL A 48 -5.83 1.57 11.65
CA VAL A 48 -5.46 1.76 13.06
C VAL A 48 -6.73 1.98 13.86
N THR A 49 -6.97 1.09 14.82
CA THR A 49 -8.08 1.23 15.79
C THR A 49 -7.53 1.78 17.10
N VAL A 50 -7.93 3.01 17.46
CA VAL A 50 -7.58 3.59 18.75
C VAL A 50 -8.73 3.32 19.73
N ALA A 51 -8.49 2.41 20.68
CA ALA A 51 -9.51 1.98 21.64
C ALA A 51 -9.93 3.07 22.63
N SER A 52 -9.00 3.95 23.03
CA SER A 52 -9.29 5.10 23.90
C SER A 52 -8.16 6.14 23.88
N VAL A 53 -8.50 7.42 24.01
CA VAL A 53 -7.54 8.51 24.22
C VAL A 53 -7.66 8.99 25.67
N THR A 54 -6.66 8.70 26.51
CA THR A 54 -6.56 9.23 27.88
C THR A 54 -5.77 10.54 27.87
N LEU A 55 -6.20 11.53 28.68
CA LEU A 55 -5.57 12.86 28.89
C LEU A 55 -5.90 14.00 27.90
N VAL A 56 -7.05 13.97 27.22
CA VAL A 56 -7.60 15.20 26.61
C VAL A 56 -8.38 15.96 27.68
N THR A 57 -7.96 17.18 28.03
CA THR A 57 -8.72 18.05 28.94
C THR A 57 -10.14 18.21 28.39
N ALA A 58 -11.13 17.74 29.14
CA ALA A 58 -12.53 17.69 28.71
C ALA A 58 -13.08 19.11 28.41
N GLY A 59 -13.35 19.39 27.14
CA GLY A 59 -14.41 20.30 26.71
C GLY A 59 -15.69 19.50 26.42
N VAL A 60 -16.80 20.14 26.03
CA VAL A 60 -18.13 19.52 25.82
C VAL A 60 -18.20 18.41 24.73
N ALA A 61 -17.08 17.89 24.25
CA ALA A 61 -16.97 16.75 23.35
C ALA A 61 -16.30 15.58 24.08
N SER A 62 -16.97 14.42 24.12
CA SER A 62 -16.44 13.18 24.68
C SER A 62 -15.26 12.65 23.86
N SER A 63 -14.13 12.35 24.49
CA SER A 63 -13.05 11.55 23.88
C SER A 63 -13.55 10.13 23.63
N GLY A 64 -13.85 9.78 22.38
CA GLY A 64 -14.34 8.46 21.97
C GLY A 64 -13.34 7.67 21.11
N PRO A 65 -13.64 6.40 20.77
CA PRO A 65 -12.84 5.63 19.82
C PRO A 65 -12.75 6.35 18.47
N GLY A 66 -11.54 6.41 17.91
CA GLY A 66 -11.27 7.07 16.63
C GLY A 66 -10.70 6.09 15.61
N THR A 67 -11.04 6.28 14.33
CA THR A 67 -10.45 5.54 13.21
C THR A 67 -9.41 6.42 12.51
N GLY A 68 -8.18 5.94 12.41
CA GLY A 68 -7.13 6.54 11.60
C GLY A 68 -6.86 5.69 10.36
N SER A 69 -6.77 6.33 9.19
CA SER A 69 -6.31 5.70 7.95
C SER A 69 -5.00 6.34 7.49
N GLY A 70 -4.07 5.53 7.01
CA GLY A 70 -2.84 5.99 6.37
C GLY A 70 -2.55 5.19 5.11
N THR A 71 -1.93 5.84 4.12
CA THR A 71 -1.36 5.21 2.93
C THR A 71 0.13 5.03 3.14
N ILE A 72 0.68 3.88 2.74
CA ILE A 72 2.13 3.70 2.72
C ILE A 72 2.67 4.39 1.46
N THR A 73 3.64 5.29 1.63
CA THR A 73 4.28 6.06 0.53
C THR A 73 5.74 5.66 0.43
#